data_AF-A0A5D0CLK4-F1
#
_entry.id   AF-A0A5D0CLK4-F1
#
_cell.length_a   1.000
_cell.length_b   1.000
_cell.length_c   1.000
_cell.angle_alpha   90.00
_cell.angle_beta   90.00
_cell.angle_gamma   90.00
#
_symmetry.space_group_name_H-M   'P 1'
#
loop_
_entity.id
_entity.type
_entity.pdbx_description
1 polymer ?
#
loop_
_entity_poly.entity_id
_entity_poly.type
_entity_poly.pdbx_seq_one_letter_code
_entity_poly.pdbx_strand_id
1 'polypeptide(L)'
;MEKETKLTLGKILGEIYRIQKHSKSVICPVGNDTIFGLLNGFEETLEREIESLELISSEEVAFVSRVLNKYFTDEQKLNDFNGYYDIEAELEERGIDRIKAKRIITMFKAEGRFLKVIEKMDSSGSPAECRTFEIPDYEM
;
A
#
# COMPACT_ATOMS: atom_id res chain seq x y z
N MET A 1 -16.56 12.18 6.03
CA MET A 1 -17.08 12.45 4.67
C MET A 1 -18.57 12.77 4.76
N GLU A 2 -19.11 13.63 3.89
CA GLU A 2 -20.55 13.90 3.88
C GLU A 2 -21.36 12.66 3.45
N LYS A 3 -22.53 12.45 4.08
CA LYS A 3 -23.38 11.25 3.88
C LYS A 3 -23.73 11.01 2.41
N GLU A 4 -24.10 12.06 1.68
CA GLU A 4 -24.47 11.97 0.27
C GLU A 4 -23.29 11.54 -0.61
N THR A 5 -22.09 12.03 -0.29
CA THR A 5 -20.85 11.63 -0.97
C THR A 5 -20.55 10.16 -0.69
N LYS A 6 -20.66 9.71 0.56
CA LYS A 6 -20.45 8.29 0.95
C LYS A 6 -21.36 7.34 0.19
N LEU A 7 -22.65 7.67 0.12
CA LEU A 7 -23.64 6.87 -0.62
C LEU A 7 -23.37 6.86 -2.13
N THR A 8 -22.97 7.99 -2.69
CA THR A 8 -22.65 8.11 -4.12
C THR A 8 -21.43 7.27 -4.49
N LEU A 9 -20.35 7.38 -3.71
CA LEU A 9 -19.14 6.57 -3.89
C LEU A 9 -19.42 5.08 -3.70
N GLY A 10 -20.23 4.72 -2.70
CA GLY A 10 -20.68 3.34 -2.51
C GLY A 10 -21.40 2.76 -3.72
N LYS A 11 -22.35 3.51 -4.30
CA LYS A 11 -23.03 3.09 -5.53
C LYS A 11 -22.06 2.91 -6.70
N ILE A 12 -21.16 3.88 -6.92
CA ILE A 12 -20.17 3.80 -8.00
C ILE A 12 -19.27 2.58 -7.81
N LEU A 13 -18.73 2.36 -6.62
CA LEU A 13 -17.85 1.22 -6.32
C LEU A 13 -18.59 -0.12 -6.45
N GLY A 14 -19.82 -0.20 -5.95
CA GLY A 14 -20.66 -1.39 -6.09
C GLY A 14 -20.94 -1.73 -7.56
N GLU A 15 -21.19 -0.72 -8.39
CA GLU A 15 -21.36 -0.91 -9.84
C GLU A 15 -20.08 -1.38 -10.52
N ILE A 16 -18.91 -0.83 -10.15
CA ILE A 16 -17.61 -1.28 -10.65
C ILE A 16 -17.39 -2.76 -10.32
N TYR A 17 -17.58 -3.16 -9.06
CA TYR A 17 -17.44 -4.58 -8.66
C TYR A 17 -18.44 -5.48 -9.38
N ARG A 18 -19.68 -5.01 -9.57
CA ARG A 18 -20.68 -5.75 -10.35
C ARG A 18 -20.21 -5.96 -11.79
N ILE A 19 -19.68 -4.93 -12.45
CA ILE A 19 -19.13 -5.04 -13.81
C ILE A 19 -17.95 -6.02 -13.84
N GLN A 20 -16.99 -5.89 -12.92
CA GLN A 20 -15.84 -6.78 -12.82
C GLN A 20 -16.28 -8.24 -12.67
N LYS A 21 -17.30 -8.50 -11.85
CA LYS A 21 -17.82 -9.86 -11.62
C LYS A 21 -18.50 -10.50 -12.82
N HIS A 22 -19.03 -9.69 -13.73
CA HIS A 22 -19.59 -10.17 -15.00
C HIS A 22 -18.52 -10.30 -16.09
N SER A 23 -17.33 -9.75 -15.88
CA SER A 23 -16.21 -9.92 -16.80
C SER A 23 -15.55 -11.29 -16.63
N LYS A 24 -15.14 -11.91 -17.74
CA LYS A 24 -14.31 -13.12 -17.72
C LYS A 24 -12.81 -12.82 -17.67
N SER A 25 -12.43 -11.56 -17.85
CA SER A 25 -11.02 -11.12 -17.95
C SER A 25 -10.54 -10.38 -16.70
N VAL A 26 -11.40 -10.16 -15.72
CA VAL A 26 -11.08 -9.42 -14.50
C VAL A 26 -11.64 -10.18 -13.32
N ILE A 27 -10.81 -10.43 -12.32
CA ILE A 27 -11.25 -11.05 -11.07
C ILE A 27 -11.83 -9.97 -10.17
N CYS A 28 -13.07 -10.19 -9.74
CA CYS A 28 -13.73 -9.34 -8.76
C CYS A 28 -13.24 -9.71 -7.36
N PRO A 29 -12.62 -8.79 -6.61
CA PRO A 29 -12.01 -9.10 -5.32
C PRO A 29 -13.04 -9.33 -4.20
N VAL A 30 -14.33 -9.06 -4.45
CA VAL A 30 -15.39 -9.09 -3.42
C VAL A 30 -16.56 -10.02 -3.75
N GLY A 31 -17.23 -10.46 -2.68
CA GLY A 31 -18.45 -11.27 -2.71
C GLY A 31 -19.70 -10.48 -3.14
N ASN A 32 -20.79 -11.22 -3.42
CA ASN A 32 -22.07 -10.59 -3.81
C ASN A 32 -22.72 -9.81 -2.65
N ASP A 33 -22.46 -10.23 -1.43
CA ASP A 33 -22.83 -9.57 -0.18
C ASP A 33 -22.27 -8.14 -0.11
N THR A 34 -20.99 -7.96 -0.41
CA THR A 34 -20.32 -6.65 -0.38
C THR A 34 -20.85 -5.75 -1.50
N ILE A 35 -21.05 -6.29 -2.71
CA ILE A 35 -21.66 -5.56 -3.82
C ILE A 35 -23.07 -5.09 -3.44
N PHE A 36 -23.90 -5.99 -2.89
CA PHE A 36 -25.25 -5.65 -2.46
C PHE A 36 -25.24 -4.59 -1.34
N GLY A 37 -24.33 -4.73 -0.38
CA GLY A 37 -24.14 -3.78 0.71
C GLY A 37 -23.84 -2.37 0.21
N LEU A 38 -22.90 -2.25 -0.73
CA LEU A 38 -22.51 -0.97 -1.34
C LEU A 38 -23.66 -0.33 -2.12
N LEU A 39 -24.38 -1.11 -2.94
CA LEU A 39 -25.46 -0.60 -3.79
C LEU A 39 -26.69 -0.14 -3.00
N ASN A 40 -26.91 -0.72 -1.81
CA ASN A 40 -28.08 -0.45 -0.97
C ASN A 40 -27.78 0.40 0.27
N GLY A 41 -26.53 0.84 0.44
CA GLY A 41 -26.15 1.77 1.49
C GLY A 41 -26.04 1.16 2.88
N PHE A 42 -25.58 -0.09 2.99
CA PHE A 42 -25.27 -0.72 4.28
C PHE A 42 -24.05 -0.04 4.91
N GLU A 43 -24.24 0.57 6.08
CA GLU A 43 -23.24 1.42 6.73
C GLU A 43 -21.91 0.71 6.97
N GLU A 44 -21.92 -0.48 7.57
CA GLU A 44 -20.72 -1.28 7.83
C GLU A 44 -19.93 -1.59 6.55
N THR A 45 -20.62 -1.86 5.44
CA THR A 45 -19.96 -2.12 4.15
C THR A 45 -19.33 -0.85 3.59
N LEU A 46 -20.02 0.29 3.71
CA LEU A 46 -19.48 1.58 3.26
C LEU A 46 -18.25 2.01 4.08
N GLU A 47 -18.27 1.81 5.40
CA GLU A 47 -17.14 2.11 6.28
C GLU A 47 -15.92 1.26 5.92
N ARG A 48 -16.12 -0.05 5.79
CA ARG A 48 -15.03 -0.98 5.47
C ARG A 48 -14.39 -0.70 4.11
N GLU A 49 -15.19 -0.47 3.07
CA GLU A 49 -14.68 -0.37 1.70
C GLU A 49 -14.20 1.04 1.32
N ILE A 50 -14.81 2.10 1.89
CA ILE A 50 -14.53 3.49 1.47
C ILE A 50 -13.67 4.21 2.50
N GLU A 51 -13.91 4.00 3.79
CA GLU A 51 -13.27 4.80 4.85
C GLU A 51 -12.00 4.18 5.42
N SER A 52 -11.72 2.91 5.13
CA SER A 52 -10.49 2.23 5.58
C SER A 52 -9.22 2.63 4.81
N LEU A 53 -9.35 3.49 3.79
CA LEU A 53 -8.20 4.00 3.02
C LEU A 53 -7.44 5.05 3.83
N GLU A 54 -6.36 4.61 4.47
CA GLU A 54 -5.43 5.50 5.13
C GLU A 54 -4.70 6.39 4.11
N LEU A 55 -4.77 7.71 4.30
CA LEU A 55 -4.07 8.68 3.48
C LEU A 55 -2.57 8.64 3.79
N ILE A 56 -1.74 8.54 2.75
CA ILE A 56 -0.30 8.73 2.84
C ILE A 56 0.03 10.14 2.35
N SER A 57 0.56 10.97 3.24
CA SER A 57 0.90 12.37 2.96
C SER A 57 2.19 12.49 2.15
N SER A 58 2.34 13.60 1.42
CA SER A 58 3.58 13.93 0.71
C SER A 58 4.77 14.07 1.64
N GLU A 59 4.54 14.49 2.90
CA GLU A 59 5.58 14.58 3.93
C GLU A 59 6.12 13.22 4.32
N GLU A 60 5.24 12.22 4.53
CA GLU A 60 5.63 10.84 4.82
C GLU A 60 6.43 10.25 3.65
N VAL A 61 5.95 10.44 2.41
CA VAL A 61 6.68 10.00 1.20
C VAL A 61 8.07 10.65 1.13
N ALA A 62 8.16 11.97 1.34
CA ALA A 62 9.42 12.69 1.32
C ALA A 62 10.37 12.21 2.44
N PHE A 63 9.82 11.87 3.61
CA PHE A 63 10.60 11.34 4.72
C PHE A 63 11.19 9.96 4.41
N VAL A 64 10.38 8.99 3.98
CA VAL A 64 10.89 7.66 3.58
C VAL A 64 11.93 7.80 2.47
N SER A 65 11.68 8.68 1.49
CA SER A 65 12.66 8.97 0.43
C SER A 65 13.99 9.45 1.00
N ARG A 66 13.98 10.33 2.02
CA ARG A 66 15.20 10.83 2.67
C ARG A 66 15.96 9.73 3.40
N VAL A 67 15.24 8.86 4.10
CA VAL A 67 15.81 7.71 4.82
C VAL A 67 16.54 6.78 3.85
N LEU A 68 15.87 6.34 2.79
CA LEU A 68 16.49 5.46 1.78
C LEU A 68 17.64 6.14 1.03
N ASN A 69 17.54 7.45 0.81
CA ASN A 69 18.57 8.20 0.10
C ASN A 69 19.94 8.15 0.82
N LYS A 70 19.97 8.02 2.14
CA LYS A 70 21.21 7.88 2.92
C LYS A 70 22.05 6.69 2.47
N TYR A 71 21.39 5.59 2.09
CA TYR A 71 22.04 4.36 1.62
C TYR A 71 22.20 4.38 0.10
N PHE A 72 21.29 5.03 -0.62
CA PHE A 72 21.35 5.08 -2.07
C PHE A 72 22.54 5.89 -2.62
N THR A 73 22.89 7.00 -1.96
CA THR A 73 23.96 7.90 -2.42
C THR A 73 25.34 7.59 -1.85
N ASP A 74 25.43 6.69 -0.87
CA ASP A 74 26.66 6.35 -0.15
C ASP A 74 26.90 4.85 -0.23
N GLU A 75 27.87 4.44 -1.04
CA GLU A 75 28.16 3.03 -1.32
C GLU A 75 28.62 2.28 -0.06
N GLN A 76 29.33 2.94 0.86
CA GLN A 76 29.76 2.30 2.10
C GLN A 76 28.53 1.99 2.97
N LYS A 77 27.63 2.96 3.14
CA LYS A 77 26.37 2.73 3.87
C LYS A 77 25.51 1.68 3.19
N LEU A 78 25.44 1.67 1.87
CA LEU A 78 24.73 0.62 1.14
C LEU A 78 25.33 -0.74 1.47
N ASN A 79 26.67 -0.87 1.50
CA ASN A 79 27.33 -2.12 1.81
C ASN A 79 27.04 -2.61 3.23
N ASP A 80 26.98 -1.69 4.19
CA ASP A 80 26.68 -1.98 5.59
C ASP A 80 25.17 -2.19 5.87
N PHE A 81 24.30 -1.83 4.93
CA PHE A 81 22.85 -2.00 5.04
C PHE A 81 22.45 -3.48 4.97
N ASN A 82 21.77 -3.93 6.02
CA ASN A 82 21.36 -5.32 6.24
C ASN A 82 19.89 -5.58 5.91
N GLY A 83 19.03 -4.56 5.89
CA GLY A 83 17.62 -4.70 5.54
C GLY A 83 16.72 -3.71 6.26
N TYR A 84 15.41 -3.96 6.21
CA TYR A 84 14.38 -3.06 6.72
C TYR A 84 14.57 -2.70 8.21
N TYR A 85 15.07 -3.61 9.04
CA TYR A 85 15.29 -3.34 10.47
C TYR A 85 16.28 -2.19 10.71
N ASP A 86 17.19 -1.91 9.78
CA ASP A 86 18.15 -0.80 9.90
C ASP A 86 17.48 0.58 9.77
N ILE A 87 16.28 0.65 9.19
CA ILE A 87 15.52 1.91 9.01
C ILE A 87 14.24 1.96 9.84
N GLU A 88 13.79 0.83 10.37
CA GLU A 88 12.50 0.70 11.06
C GLU A 88 12.32 1.71 12.19
N ALA A 89 13.29 1.82 13.09
CA ALA A 89 13.20 2.74 14.22
C ALA A 89 13.05 4.21 13.76
N GLU A 90 13.79 4.63 12.71
CA GLU A 90 13.69 5.99 12.18
C GLU A 90 12.32 6.26 11.52
N LEU A 91 11.71 5.26 10.91
CA LEU A 91 10.36 5.35 10.36
C LEU A 91 9.30 5.45 11.47
N GLU A 92 9.41 4.61 12.50
CA GLU A 92 8.48 4.57 13.63
C GLU A 92 8.50 5.87 14.45
N GLU A 93 9.67 6.49 14.63
CA GLU A 93 9.80 7.82 15.27
C GLU A 93 8.98 8.90 14.57
N ARG A 94 8.63 8.70 13.29
CA ARG A 94 7.72 9.57 12.53
C ARG A 94 6.31 9.05 12.32
N GLY A 95 5.93 8.00 13.04
CA GLY A 95 4.58 7.43 12.95
C GLY A 95 4.33 6.68 11.65
N ILE A 96 5.39 6.25 10.96
CA ILE A 96 5.29 5.43 9.76
C ILE A 96 5.48 3.98 10.20
N ASP A 97 4.36 3.28 10.32
CA ASP A 97 4.38 1.85 10.60
C ASP A 97 4.82 1.02 9.38
N ARG A 98 4.99 -0.29 9.57
CA ARG A 98 5.39 -1.22 8.51
C ARG A 98 4.43 -1.26 7.32
N ILE A 99 3.12 -1.14 7.56
CA ILE A 99 2.12 -1.22 6.48
C ILE A 99 2.27 -0.01 5.57
N LYS A 100 2.38 1.18 6.18
CA LYS A 100 2.59 2.43 5.47
C LYS A 100 3.95 2.48 4.78
N ALA A 101 5.01 2.09 5.48
CA ALA A 101 6.35 1.97 4.90
C ALA A 101 6.36 1.05 3.69
N LYS A 102 5.73 -0.13 3.80
CA LYS A 102 5.60 -1.08 2.70
C LYS A 102 4.92 -0.46 1.49
N ARG A 103 3.79 0.23 1.67
CA ARG A 103 3.09 0.93 0.57
C ARG A 103 3.99 1.96 -0.11
N ILE A 104 4.70 2.79 0.66
CA ILE A 104 5.59 3.83 0.11
C ILE A 104 6.79 3.21 -0.63
N ILE A 105 7.42 2.18 -0.06
CA ILE A 105 8.59 1.52 -0.65
C ILE A 105 8.20 0.74 -1.91
N THR A 106 7.03 0.07 -1.90
CA THR A 106 6.46 -0.56 -3.10
C THR A 106 6.23 0.46 -4.22
N MET A 107 5.70 1.65 -3.88
CA MET A 107 5.56 2.74 -4.86
C MET A 107 6.92 3.18 -5.42
N PHE A 108 7.94 3.34 -4.58
CA PHE A 108 9.29 3.69 -5.06
C PHE A 108 9.89 2.62 -5.96
N LYS A 109 9.71 1.33 -5.63
CA LYS A 109 10.15 0.23 -6.47
C LYS A 109 9.47 0.26 -7.84
N ALA A 110 8.15 0.46 -7.86
CA ALA A 110 7.37 0.58 -9.10
C ALA A 110 7.80 1.78 -9.96
N GLU A 111 8.27 2.87 -9.34
CA GLU A 111 8.86 4.04 -10.01
C GLU A 111 10.33 3.82 -10.45
N GLY A 112 10.94 2.68 -10.13
CA GLY A 112 12.35 2.40 -10.42
C GLY A 112 13.33 3.15 -9.50
N ARG A 113 12.87 3.66 -8.35
CA ARG A 113 13.69 4.40 -7.39
C ARG A 113 14.24 3.47 -6.32
N PHE A 114 15.44 3.79 -5.83
CA PHE A 114 16.11 3.10 -4.72
C PHE A 114 16.31 1.58 -4.92
N LEU A 115 16.24 1.07 -6.16
CA LEU A 115 16.24 -0.38 -6.45
C LEU A 115 17.35 -1.13 -5.71
N LYS A 116 18.59 -0.63 -5.73
CA LYS A 116 19.74 -1.25 -5.03
C LYS A 116 19.55 -1.36 -3.51
N VAL A 117 18.92 -0.37 -2.88
CA VAL A 117 18.63 -0.37 -1.45
C VAL A 117 17.51 -1.37 -1.16
N ILE A 118 16.46 -1.35 -1.98
CA ILE A 118 15.29 -2.23 -1.84
C ILE A 118 15.67 -3.70 -2.07
N GLU A 119 16.53 -4.00 -3.04
CA GLU A 119 17.06 -5.35 -3.28
C GLU A 119 17.78 -5.92 -2.06
N LYS A 120 18.54 -5.08 -1.32
CA LYS A 120 19.18 -5.51 -0.07
C LYS A 120 18.21 -5.81 1.07
N MET A 121 16.97 -5.35 0.98
CA MET A 121 15.94 -5.68 1.97
C MET A 121 15.43 -7.11 1.82
N ASP A 122 15.71 -7.82 0.72
CA ASP A 122 15.44 -9.26 0.62
C ASP A 122 16.50 -10.07 1.37
N SER A 123 16.43 -10.00 2.71
CA SER A 123 17.42 -10.57 3.61
C SER A 123 16.79 -11.00 4.95
N SER A 124 17.59 -11.64 5.81
CA SER A 124 17.21 -11.88 7.21
C SER A 124 17.12 -10.60 8.05
N GLY A 125 17.67 -9.49 7.56
CA GLY A 125 17.57 -8.16 8.16
C GLY A 125 16.25 -7.44 7.89
N SER A 126 15.26 -8.15 7.34
CA SER A 126 13.90 -7.64 7.11
C SER A 126 12.83 -8.64 7.59
N PRO A 127 11.69 -8.15 8.09
CA PRO A 127 10.53 -8.99 8.33
C PRO A 127 9.98 -9.49 6.98
N ALA A 128 9.30 -10.64 6.99
CA ALA A 128 8.89 -11.35 5.78
C ALA A 128 8.07 -10.48 4.81
N GLU A 129 7.20 -9.65 5.36
CA GLU A 129 6.33 -8.74 4.62
C GLU A 129 7.05 -7.55 3.96
N CYS A 130 8.31 -7.27 4.34
CA CYS A 130 9.14 -6.15 3.89
C CYS A 130 10.43 -6.63 3.19
N ARG A 131 10.36 -7.72 2.43
CA ARG A 131 11.49 -8.22 1.62
C ARG A 131 11.41 -7.82 0.16
N THR A 132 10.26 -8.04 -0.46
CA THR A 132 10.14 -7.97 -1.92
C THR A 132 9.46 -6.68 -2.41
N PHE A 133 8.57 -6.09 -1.60
CA PHE A 133 7.83 -4.85 -1.93
C PHE A 133 7.14 -4.88 -3.30
N GLU A 134 6.68 -6.04 -3.74
CA GLU A 134 5.95 -6.16 -5.01
C GLU A 134 4.54 -5.61 -4.88
N ILE A 135 4.04 -5.03 -5.97
CA ILE A 135 2.61 -4.81 -6.14
C ILE A 135 1.98 -6.21 -6.18
N PRO A 136 0.99 -6.52 -5.33
CA PRO A 136 0.33 -7.80 -5.39
C PRO A 136 -0.19 -8.03 -6.80
N ASP A 137 0.23 -9.13 -7.43
CA ASP A 137 -0.43 -9.60 -8.63
C ASP A 137 -1.90 -9.82 -8.26
N TYR A 138 -2.82 -9.26 -9.05
CA TYR A 138 -4.18 -9.76 -9.04
C TYR A 138 -4.04 -11.22 -9.48
N GLU A 139 -4.18 -12.18 -8.56
CA GLU A 139 -4.13 -13.61 -8.88
C GLU A 139 -4.94 -13.83 -10.17
N MET A 140 -4.31 -14.39 -11.21
CA MET A 140 -4.93 -14.68 -12.51
C MET A 140 -5.79 -15.94 -12.47
#